data_AF-A0A1M7P2Z0-F1
#
_entry.id   AF-A0A1M7P2Z0-F1
#
_cell.length_a   1.000
_cell.length_b   1.000
_cell.length_c   1.000
_cell.angle_alpha   90.00
_cell.angle_beta   90.00
_cell.angle_gamma   90.00
#
_symmetry.space_group_name_H-M   'P 1'
#
loop_
_entity.id
_entity.type
_entity.pdbx_description
1 polymer ?
#
loop_
_entity_poly.entity_id
_entity_poly.type
_entity_poly.pdbx_seq_one_letter_code
_entity_poly.pdbx_strand_id
1 'polypeptide(L)'
;MKPFTLPKLLLAIFFCLAATQGYAQDRLKTFKDSSGTSIYSIYRGDTLLIHCDTAFILNKTTFSIYKKFYDKTRQGNSSFTGIMDSYENMIRQQDTMLKQKEIYYQQLKQQFDSLSGSSLAFMDKTSTSLQGISSSLDKATTSLVETQKLLADSRKMLEEERRKRNSRALKFGIGGAVIGALVAALIASN
;
A
#
# COMPACT_ATOMS: atom_id res chain seq x y z
N MET A 1 24.96 75.99 18.02
CA MET A 1 24.23 75.06 17.12
C MET A 1 25.11 74.78 15.92
N LYS A 2 25.57 73.54 15.71
CA LYS A 2 26.46 73.21 14.57
C LYS A 2 25.61 73.01 13.29
N PRO A 3 25.98 73.60 12.15
CA PRO A 3 25.20 73.49 10.92
C PRO A 3 25.14 72.04 10.45
N PHE A 4 23.94 71.55 10.15
CA PHE A 4 23.72 70.22 9.59
C PHE A 4 24.40 70.15 8.22
N THR A 5 25.45 69.35 8.12
CA THR A 5 26.19 69.11 6.88
C THR A 5 25.28 68.39 5.88
N LEU A 6 25.27 68.88 4.64
CA LEU A 6 24.54 68.37 3.46
C LEU A 6 24.38 66.83 3.36
N PRO A 7 25.40 65.98 3.64
CA PRO A 7 25.24 64.53 3.63
C PRO A 7 24.25 63.98 4.68
N LYS A 8 24.12 64.63 5.84
CA LYS A 8 23.18 64.22 6.89
C LYS A 8 21.73 64.57 6.54
N LEU A 9 21.53 65.64 5.77
CA LEU A 9 20.22 66.01 5.24
C LEU A 9 19.75 65.01 4.18
N LEU A 10 20.65 64.63 3.26
CA LEU A 10 20.38 63.62 2.24
C LEU A 10 20.04 62.25 2.85
N LEU A 11 20.76 61.83 3.89
CA LEU A 11 20.48 60.57 4.59
C LEU A 11 19.09 60.59 5.26
N ALA A 12 18.71 61.72 5.88
CA ALA A 12 17.40 61.89 6.50
C ALA A 12 16.26 61.84 5.45
N ILE A 13 16.47 62.48 4.29
CA ILE A 13 15.50 62.45 3.19
C ILE A 13 15.35 61.02 2.62
N PHE A 14 16.45 60.28 2.49
CA PHE A 14 16.42 58.89 2.01
C PHE A 14 15.68 57.97 2.99
N PHE A 15 15.87 58.16 4.31
CA PHE A 15 15.12 57.42 5.33
C PHE A 15 13.62 57.76 5.35
N CYS A 16 13.26 59.03 5.16
CA CYS A 16 11.85 59.43 5.04
C CYS A 16 11.17 58.86 3.78
N LEU A 17 11.90 58.75 2.66
CA LEU A 17 11.39 58.14 1.43
C LEU A 17 11.30 56.61 1.53
N ALA A 18 12.19 55.96 2.28
CA ALA A 18 12.12 54.52 2.52
C ALA A 18 10.97 54.13 3.46
N ALA A 19 10.66 54.96 4.46
CA ALA A 19 9.56 54.72 5.41
C ALA A 19 8.17 54.81 4.75
N THR A 20 8.02 55.57 3.66
CA THR A 20 6.72 55.69 2.96
C THR A 20 6.45 54.57 1.97
N GLN A 21 7.46 53.78 1.59
CA GLN A 21 7.29 52.63 0.67
C GLN A 21 6.94 51.31 1.37
N GLY A 22 6.81 51.29 2.70
CA GLY A 22 6.42 50.11 3.48
C GLY A 22 4.91 49.78 3.49
N TYR A 23 4.05 50.56 2.83
CA TYR A 23 2.59 50.43 2.86
C TYR A 23 2.00 49.56 1.73
N ALA A 24 2.73 48.54 1.26
CA ALA A 24 2.30 47.75 0.09
C ALA A 24 1.55 46.45 0.42
N GLN A 25 1.46 46.04 1.69
CA GLN A 25 0.70 44.85 2.07
C GLN A 25 -0.13 45.13 3.31
N ASP A 26 -1.37 44.63 3.30
CA ASP A 26 -2.24 44.49 4.47
C ASP A 26 -3.08 45.71 4.92
N ARG A 27 -3.89 46.28 4.02
CA ARG A 27 -5.00 47.13 4.47
C ARG A 27 -6.15 46.24 4.96
N LEU A 28 -6.27 46.09 6.27
CA LEU A 28 -7.43 45.47 6.91
C LEU A 28 -8.71 46.20 6.50
N LYS A 29 -9.57 45.55 5.72
CA LYS A 29 -10.88 46.09 5.33
C LYS A 29 -11.95 45.52 6.25
N THR A 30 -12.52 46.38 7.09
CA THR A 30 -13.57 46.01 8.03
C THR A 30 -14.95 46.31 7.48
N PHE A 31 -15.83 45.30 7.47
CA PHE A 31 -17.23 45.44 7.06
C PHE A 31 -18.12 45.25 8.28
N LYS A 32 -18.92 46.27 8.61
CA LYS A 32 -19.84 46.30 9.75
C LYS A 32 -21.31 46.44 9.36
N ASP A 33 -21.57 46.68 8.07
CA ASP A 33 -22.91 46.89 7.57
C ASP A 33 -23.44 45.58 6.97
N SER A 34 -24.54 45.08 7.52
CA SER A 34 -25.27 43.90 7.05
C SER A 34 -26.42 44.29 6.10
N SER A 35 -26.75 45.58 6.01
CA SER A 35 -27.90 46.10 5.28
C SER A 35 -27.55 46.51 3.86
N GLY A 36 -27.47 45.53 2.96
CA GLY A 36 -27.44 45.76 1.52
C GLY A 36 -26.38 44.99 0.76
N THR A 37 -26.44 45.08 -0.57
CA THR A 37 -25.42 44.51 -1.46
C THR A 37 -24.43 45.59 -1.87
N SER A 38 -23.27 45.59 -1.22
CA SER A 38 -22.17 46.51 -1.51
C SER A 38 -21.05 45.79 -2.28
N ILE A 39 -20.50 46.48 -3.29
CA ILE A 39 -19.40 45.96 -4.12
C ILE A 39 -18.12 46.58 -3.61
N TYR A 40 -17.17 45.74 -3.17
CA TYR A 40 -15.87 46.18 -2.71
C TYR A 40 -14.76 45.62 -3.61
N SER A 41 -13.80 46.46 -3.98
CA SER A 41 -12.58 46.03 -4.66
C SER A 41 -11.62 45.46 -3.61
N ILE A 42 -11.29 44.18 -3.74
CA ILE A 42 -10.37 43.46 -2.86
C ILE A 42 -9.26 42.91 -3.73
N TYR A 43 -8.01 43.17 -3.34
CA TYR A 43 -6.84 42.73 -4.08
C TYR A 43 -6.13 41.59 -3.35
N ARG A 44 -5.30 40.86 -4.07
CA ARG A 44 -4.52 39.76 -3.50
C ARG A 44 -3.58 40.31 -2.42
N GLY A 45 -3.69 39.78 -1.20
CA GLY A 45 -2.93 40.25 -0.03
C GLY A 45 -3.70 41.21 0.89
N ASP A 46 -4.96 41.52 0.58
CA ASP A 46 -5.85 42.24 1.52
C ASP A 46 -6.43 41.26 2.55
N THR A 47 -6.47 41.68 3.82
CA THR A 47 -7.18 40.96 4.90
C THR A 47 -8.58 41.55 5.09
N LEU A 48 -9.60 40.68 5.12
CA LEU A 48 -11.01 41.05 5.28
C LEU A 48 -11.48 40.70 6.69
N LEU A 49 -12.13 41.65 7.36
CA LEU A 49 -12.74 41.43 8.67
C LEU A 49 -14.23 41.78 8.61
N ILE A 50 -15.05 40.75 8.60
CA ILE A 50 -16.50 40.84 8.40
C ILE A 50 -17.18 40.63 9.76
N HIS A 51 -17.91 41.64 10.24
CA HIS A 51 -18.65 41.60 11.52
C HIS A 51 -20.14 41.25 11.32
N CYS A 52 -20.45 40.48 10.28
CA CYS A 52 -21.81 40.10 9.91
C CYS A 52 -21.96 38.58 10.06
N ASP A 53 -23.17 38.09 10.39
CA ASP A 53 -23.42 36.67 10.62
C ASP A 53 -23.15 35.80 9.39
N THR A 54 -23.40 36.34 8.19
CA THR A 54 -23.14 35.65 6.92
C THR A 54 -22.52 36.61 5.91
N ALA A 55 -21.52 36.13 5.16
CA ALA A 55 -20.97 36.86 4.04
C ALA A 55 -20.55 35.95 2.90
N PHE A 56 -20.82 36.42 1.68
CA PHE A 56 -20.48 35.73 0.44
C PHE A 56 -19.44 36.54 -0.31
N ILE A 57 -18.25 35.98 -0.50
CA ILE A 57 -17.19 36.59 -1.28
C ILE A 57 -17.31 36.06 -2.71
N LEU A 58 -17.58 36.96 -3.65
CA LEU A 58 -17.80 36.62 -5.06
C LEU A 58 -16.86 37.42 -5.96
N ASN A 59 -16.35 36.77 -7.01
CA ASN A 59 -15.64 37.46 -8.08
C ASN A 59 -16.60 38.43 -8.80
N LYS A 60 -16.08 39.56 -9.31
CA LYS A 60 -16.81 40.56 -10.10
C LYS A 60 -17.71 39.93 -11.19
N THR A 61 -17.19 38.97 -11.95
CA THR A 61 -17.94 38.32 -13.03
C THR A 61 -19.15 37.57 -12.48
N THR A 62 -18.92 36.72 -11.48
CA THR A 62 -19.96 35.93 -10.81
C THR A 62 -21.01 36.83 -10.16
N PHE A 63 -20.58 37.86 -9.43
CA PHE A 63 -21.48 38.83 -8.82
C PHE A 63 -22.34 39.56 -9.86
N SER A 64 -21.77 39.97 -11.00
CA SER A 64 -22.53 40.64 -12.07
C SER A 64 -23.64 39.76 -12.63
N ILE A 65 -23.37 38.46 -12.75
CA ILE A 65 -24.32 37.45 -13.22
C ILE A 65 -25.45 37.31 -12.19
N TYR A 66 -25.11 37.05 -10.92
CA TYR A 66 -26.09 36.94 -9.83
C TYR A 66 -26.96 38.18 -9.70
N LYS A 67 -26.37 39.38 -9.74
CA LYS A 67 -27.12 40.64 -9.65
C LYS A 67 -28.07 40.80 -10.84
N LYS A 68 -27.62 40.53 -12.07
CA LYS A 68 -28.45 40.59 -13.27
C LYS A 68 -29.63 39.62 -13.19
N PHE A 69 -29.42 38.44 -12.61
CA PHE A 69 -30.49 37.47 -12.39
C PHE A 69 -31.46 37.93 -11.31
N TYR A 70 -30.95 38.34 -10.14
CA TYR A 70 -31.75 38.87 -9.04
C TYR A 70 -32.64 40.03 -9.48
N ASP A 71 -32.08 41.00 -10.20
CA ASP A 71 -32.83 42.16 -10.69
C ASP A 71 -33.94 41.76 -11.66
N LYS A 72 -33.70 40.78 -12.54
CA LYS A 72 -34.71 40.27 -13.49
C LYS A 72 -35.82 39.45 -12.83
N THR A 73 -35.49 38.66 -11.82
CA THR A 73 -36.47 37.91 -11.03
C THR A 73 -37.34 38.88 -10.21
N ARG A 74 -36.75 39.93 -9.64
CA ARG A 74 -37.48 40.99 -8.90
C ARG A 74 -38.41 41.81 -9.80
N GLN A 75 -38.11 41.88 -11.09
CA GLN A 75 -38.96 42.51 -12.12
C GLN A 75 -40.12 41.59 -12.61
N GLY A 76 -40.31 40.41 -11.99
CA GLY A 76 -41.44 39.52 -12.30
C GLY A 76 -41.29 38.74 -13.61
N ASN A 77 -40.07 38.62 -14.13
CA ASN A 77 -39.82 37.97 -15.41
C ASN A 77 -39.85 36.43 -15.25
N SER A 78 -40.99 35.81 -15.56
CA SER A 78 -41.27 34.37 -15.36
C SER A 78 -40.35 33.41 -16.13
N SER A 79 -39.69 33.87 -17.20
CA SER A 79 -38.69 33.05 -17.89
C SER A 79 -37.43 32.83 -17.05
N PHE A 80 -37.11 33.74 -16.13
CA PHE A 80 -35.90 33.64 -15.31
C PHE A 80 -36.08 32.75 -14.07
N THR A 81 -37.29 32.67 -13.51
CA THR A 81 -37.61 31.69 -12.47
C THR A 81 -37.46 30.26 -12.99
N GLY A 82 -37.96 29.97 -14.19
CA GLY A 82 -37.81 28.64 -14.80
C GLY A 82 -36.35 28.25 -15.11
N ILE A 83 -35.50 29.22 -15.45
CA ILE A 83 -34.06 28.98 -15.61
C ILE A 83 -33.41 28.67 -14.25
N MET A 84 -33.78 29.39 -13.19
CA MET A 84 -33.20 29.17 -11.87
C MET A 84 -33.62 27.82 -11.28
N ASP A 85 -34.89 27.43 -11.45
CA ASP A 85 -35.39 26.11 -11.07
C ASP A 85 -34.67 25.00 -11.86
N SER A 86 -34.35 25.24 -13.14
CA SER A 86 -33.57 24.30 -13.96
C SER A 86 -32.14 24.15 -13.45
N TYR A 87 -31.49 25.25 -13.04
CA TYR A 87 -30.16 25.21 -12.44
C TYR A 87 -30.15 24.51 -11.09
N GLU A 88 -31.13 24.78 -10.21
CA GLU A 88 -31.27 24.06 -8.93
C GLU A 88 -31.48 22.56 -9.16
N ASN A 89 -32.34 22.18 -10.11
CA ASN A 89 -32.54 20.78 -10.46
C ASN A 89 -31.25 20.13 -10.98
N MET A 90 -30.48 20.83 -11.81
CA MET A 90 -29.21 20.34 -12.33
C MET A 90 -28.17 20.15 -11.21
N ILE A 91 -28.07 21.12 -10.29
CA ILE A 91 -27.19 21.01 -9.11
C ILE A 91 -27.61 19.83 -8.25
N ARG A 92 -28.92 19.67 -7.99
CA ARG A 92 -29.44 18.55 -7.19
C ARG A 92 -29.17 17.19 -7.85
N GLN A 93 -29.27 17.12 -9.18
CA GLN A 93 -28.90 15.93 -9.94
C GLN A 93 -27.41 15.64 -9.85
N GLN A 94 -26.55 16.65 -9.96
CA GLN A 94 -25.10 16.47 -9.79
C GLN A 94 -24.74 15.97 -8.39
N ASP A 95 -25.33 16.54 -7.34
CA ASP A 95 -25.14 16.06 -5.96
C ASP A 95 -25.60 14.62 -5.78
N THR A 96 -26.73 14.25 -6.38
CA THR A 96 -27.23 12.87 -6.33
C THR A 96 -26.29 11.92 -7.04
N MET A 97 -25.77 12.31 -8.20
CA MET A 97 -24.80 11.53 -8.97
C MET A 97 -23.47 11.37 -8.22
N LEU A 98 -22.99 12.42 -7.55
CA LEU A 98 -21.79 12.37 -6.71
C LEU A 98 -21.98 11.39 -5.54
N LYS A 99 -23.12 11.45 -4.85
CA LYS A 99 -23.45 10.48 -3.78
C LYS A 99 -23.50 9.05 -4.30
N GLN A 100 -24.11 8.81 -5.46
CA GLN A 100 -24.13 7.48 -6.07
C GLN A 100 -22.72 6.98 -6.44
N LYS A 101 -21.87 7.85 -6.99
CA LYS A 101 -20.48 7.51 -7.30
C LYS A 101 -19.68 7.16 -6.05
N GLU A 102 -19.87 7.91 -4.97
CA GLU A 102 -19.22 7.62 -3.69
C GLU A 102 -19.62 6.23 -3.17
N ILE A 103 -20.92 5.89 -3.20
CA ILE A 103 -21.40 4.55 -2.82
C ILE A 103 -20.73 3.46 -3.67
N TYR A 104 -20.68 3.67 -4.99
CA TYR A 104 -20.08 2.70 -5.91
C TYR A 104 -18.58 2.52 -5.64
N TYR A 105 -17.88 3.61 -5.34
CA TYR A 105 -16.46 3.58 -4.99
C TYR A 105 -16.22 2.80 -3.68
N GLN A 106 -17.04 3.04 -2.64
CA GLN A 106 -16.94 2.31 -1.38
C GLN A 106 -17.19 0.81 -1.56
N GLN A 107 -18.16 0.42 -2.41
CA GLN A 107 -18.40 -0.98 -2.75
C GLN A 107 -17.21 -1.61 -3.47
N LEU A 108 -16.64 -0.92 -4.47
CA LEU A 108 -15.48 -1.39 -5.20
C LEU A 108 -14.27 -1.57 -4.28
N LYS A 109 -14.05 -0.62 -3.37
CA LYS A 109 -13.00 -0.69 -2.35
C LYS A 109 -13.17 -1.92 -1.46
N GLN A 110 -14.38 -2.17 -0.96
CA GLN A 110 -14.66 -3.36 -0.14
C GLN A 110 -14.39 -4.67 -0.89
N GLN A 111 -14.75 -4.75 -2.17
CA GLN A 111 -14.45 -5.93 -2.99
C GLN A 111 -12.95 -6.12 -3.19
N PHE A 112 -12.22 -5.03 -3.44
CA PHE A 112 -10.77 -5.08 -3.59
C PHE A 112 -10.06 -5.50 -2.29
N ASP A 113 -10.47 -4.93 -1.16
CA ASP A 113 -9.93 -5.28 0.16
C ASP A 113 -10.19 -6.76 0.49
N SER A 114 -11.39 -7.26 0.18
CA SER A 114 -11.75 -8.68 0.35
C SER A 114 -10.94 -9.61 -0.57
N LEU A 115 -10.74 -9.22 -1.83
CA LEU A 115 -9.93 -9.97 -2.80
C LEU A 115 -8.46 -10.01 -2.38
N SER A 116 -7.92 -8.88 -1.93
CA SER A 116 -6.55 -8.76 -1.41
C SER A 116 -6.36 -9.65 -0.18
N GLY A 117 -7.27 -9.57 0.80
CA GLY A 117 -7.24 -10.43 1.99
C GLY A 117 -7.34 -11.92 1.65
N SER A 118 -8.23 -12.28 0.73
CA SER A 118 -8.39 -13.66 0.26
C SER A 118 -7.15 -14.18 -0.48
N SER A 119 -6.52 -13.34 -1.31
CA SER A 119 -5.29 -13.68 -2.02
C SER A 119 -4.12 -13.87 -1.08
N LEU A 120 -3.97 -12.99 -0.08
CA LEU A 120 -2.96 -13.14 0.97
C LEU A 120 -3.15 -14.43 1.76
N ALA A 121 -4.39 -14.72 2.18
CA ALA A 121 -4.71 -15.96 2.89
C ALA A 121 -4.46 -17.21 2.03
N PHE A 122 -4.74 -17.14 0.72
CA PHE A 122 -4.42 -18.21 -0.22
C PHE A 122 -2.90 -18.40 -0.34
N MET A 123 -2.13 -17.31 -0.51
CA MET A 123 -0.67 -17.35 -0.57
C MET A 123 -0.06 -17.97 0.70
N ASP A 124 -0.56 -17.61 1.89
CA ASP A 124 -0.07 -18.17 3.16
C ASP A 124 -0.34 -19.67 3.27
N LYS A 125 -1.54 -20.11 2.86
CA LYS A 125 -1.88 -21.55 2.79
C LYS A 125 -0.99 -22.29 1.78
N THR A 126 -0.73 -21.70 0.62
CA THR A 126 0.16 -22.27 -0.39
C THR A 126 1.59 -22.36 0.12
N SER A 127 2.10 -21.30 0.77
CA SER A 127 3.43 -21.28 1.38
C SER A 127 3.58 -22.38 2.44
N THR A 128 2.60 -22.49 3.34
CA THR A 128 2.57 -23.53 4.38
C THR A 128 2.53 -24.94 3.78
N SER A 129 1.71 -25.13 2.74
CA SER A 129 1.61 -26.42 2.02
C SER A 129 2.92 -26.77 1.32
N LEU A 130 3.59 -25.80 0.69
CA LEU A 130 4.89 -25.98 0.05
C LEU A 130 5.98 -26.34 1.07
N GLN A 131 6.00 -25.71 2.25
CA GLN A 131 6.89 -26.11 3.34
C GLN A 131 6.63 -27.55 3.81
N GLY A 132 5.36 -27.94 3.95
CA GLY A 132 4.98 -29.31 4.30
C GLY A 132 5.43 -30.34 3.25
N ILE A 133 5.29 -30.00 1.96
CA ILE A 133 5.76 -30.82 0.85
C ILE A 133 7.29 -30.93 0.87
N SER A 134 8.01 -29.82 1.04
CA SER A 134 9.48 -29.82 1.14
C SER A 134 9.96 -30.72 2.27
N SER A 135 9.37 -30.59 3.46
CA SER A 135 9.70 -31.44 4.61
C SER A 135 9.42 -32.92 4.34
N SER A 136 8.33 -33.23 3.62
CA SER A 136 7.99 -34.60 3.24
C SER A 136 9.00 -35.18 2.23
N LEU A 137 9.45 -34.36 1.27
CA LEU A 137 10.49 -34.73 0.31
C LEU A 137 11.85 -34.95 1.00
N ASP A 138 12.22 -34.11 1.97
CA ASP A 138 13.46 -34.28 2.74
C ASP A 138 13.44 -35.58 3.55
N LYS A 139 12.30 -35.89 4.18
CA LYS A 139 12.10 -37.17 4.89
C LYS A 139 12.17 -38.36 3.94
N ALA A 140 11.50 -38.29 2.78
CA ALA A 140 11.55 -39.36 1.79
C ALA A 140 12.97 -39.59 1.27
N THR A 141 13.70 -38.51 0.98
CA THR A 141 15.12 -38.56 0.59
C THR A 141 15.97 -39.21 1.68
N THR A 142 15.78 -38.82 2.94
CA THR A 142 16.50 -39.38 4.08
C THR A 142 16.21 -40.88 4.24
N SER A 143 14.94 -41.28 4.20
CA SER A 143 14.55 -42.70 4.26
C SER A 143 15.11 -43.51 3.09
N LEU A 144 15.17 -42.93 1.88
CA LEU A 144 15.78 -43.60 0.72
C LEU A 144 17.29 -43.79 0.90
N VAL A 145 17.99 -42.78 1.41
CA VAL A 145 19.43 -42.88 1.73
C VAL A 145 19.68 -43.94 2.79
N GLU A 146 18.87 -43.96 3.85
CA GLU A 146 18.96 -44.98 4.90
C GLU A 146 18.67 -46.38 4.36
N THR A 147 17.67 -46.52 3.49
CA THR A 147 17.34 -47.79 2.84
C THR A 147 18.47 -48.28 1.92
N GLN A 148 19.11 -47.38 1.16
CA GLN A 148 20.28 -47.73 0.36
C GLN A 148 21.45 -48.20 1.24
N LYS A 149 21.66 -47.55 2.38
CA LYS A 149 22.68 -47.95 3.36
C LYS A 149 22.37 -49.33 3.93
N LEU A 150 21.13 -49.58 4.37
CA LEU A 150 20.69 -50.90 4.85
C LEU A 150 20.83 -51.98 3.79
N LEU A 151 20.53 -51.68 2.52
CA LEU A 151 20.73 -52.60 1.39
C LEU A 151 22.22 -52.90 1.15
N ALA A 152 23.09 -51.89 1.24
CA ALA A 152 24.54 -52.07 1.11
C ALA A 152 25.09 -52.92 2.27
N ASP A 153 24.68 -52.64 3.50
CA ASP A 153 25.04 -53.42 4.69
C ASP A 153 24.52 -54.86 4.59
N SER A 154 23.29 -55.06 4.10
CA SER A 154 22.70 -56.38 3.87
C SER A 154 23.49 -57.17 2.81
N ARG A 155 23.93 -56.52 1.73
CA ARG A 155 24.80 -57.16 0.73
C ARG A 155 26.15 -57.56 1.32
N LYS A 156 26.77 -56.68 2.11
CA LYS A 156 28.04 -56.95 2.78
C LYS A 156 27.90 -58.11 3.78
N MET A 157 26.82 -58.13 4.55
CA MET A 157 26.52 -59.21 5.49
C MET A 157 26.31 -60.55 4.76
N LEU A 158 25.61 -60.55 3.62
CA LEU A 158 25.45 -61.75 2.78
C LEU A 158 26.78 -62.25 2.18
N GLU A 159 27.67 -61.35 1.77
CA GLU A 159 29.02 -61.72 1.31
C GLU A 159 29.88 -62.30 2.43
N GLU A 160 29.84 -61.69 3.62
CA GLU A 160 30.53 -62.21 4.80
C GLU A 160 29.99 -63.57 5.23
N GLU A 161 28.68 -63.77 5.20
CA GLU A 161 28.06 -65.07 5.48
C GLU A 161 28.41 -66.11 4.42
N ARG A 162 28.41 -65.75 3.12
CA ARG A 162 28.88 -66.65 2.06
C ARG A 162 30.33 -67.06 2.27
N ARG A 163 31.21 -66.12 2.62
CA ARG A 163 32.63 -66.38 2.88
C ARG A 163 32.81 -67.26 4.12
N LYS A 164 32.07 -67.00 5.21
CA LYS A 164 32.07 -67.83 6.42
C LYS A 164 31.53 -69.23 6.13
N ARG A 165 30.43 -69.37 5.39
CA ARG A 165 29.85 -70.65 4.98
C ARG A 165 30.84 -71.45 4.13
N ASN A 166 31.50 -70.83 3.16
CA ASN A 166 32.52 -71.49 2.35
C ASN A 166 33.72 -71.94 3.21
N SER A 167 34.17 -71.10 4.14
CA SER A 167 35.25 -71.47 5.06
C SER A 167 34.87 -72.62 6.02
N ARG A 168 33.60 -72.69 6.44
CA ARG A 168 33.09 -73.81 7.25
C ARG A 168 32.96 -75.08 6.42
N ALA A 169 32.42 -75.00 5.21
CA ALA A 169 32.32 -76.13 4.30
C ALA A 169 33.70 -76.73 3.99
N LEU A 170 34.73 -75.90 3.79
CA LEU A 170 36.10 -76.35 3.61
C LEU A 170 36.63 -77.10 4.84
N LYS A 171 36.38 -76.57 6.06
CA LYS A 171 36.80 -77.22 7.32
C LYS A 171 36.13 -78.57 7.55
N PHE A 172 34.83 -78.68 7.27
CA PHE A 172 34.11 -79.95 7.37
C PHE A 172 34.50 -80.94 6.26
N GLY A 173 34.75 -80.46 5.04
CA GLY A 173 35.21 -81.30 3.93
C GLY A 173 36.58 -81.91 4.20
N ILE A 174 37.52 -81.14 4.77
CA ILE A 174 38.84 -81.65 5.17
C ILE A 174 38.71 -82.65 6.33
N GLY A 175 37.87 -82.38 7.32
CA GLY A 175 37.62 -83.33 8.43
C GLY A 175 36.99 -84.65 7.97
N GLY A 176 36.02 -84.59 7.05
CA GLY A 176 35.38 -85.77 6.47
C GLY A 176 36.34 -86.60 5.61
N ALA A 177 37.23 -85.96 4.85
CA ALA A 177 38.23 -86.67 4.05
C ALA A 177 39.27 -87.42 4.91
N VAL A 178 39.70 -86.84 6.04
CA VAL A 178 40.65 -87.49 6.95
C VAL A 178 40.03 -88.70 7.65
N ILE A 179 38.78 -88.57 8.13
CA ILE A 179 38.06 -89.69 8.75
C ILE A 179 37.76 -90.77 7.71
N GLY A 180 37.32 -90.39 6.51
CA GLY A 180 37.07 -91.33 5.41
C GLY A 180 38.33 -92.10 5.00
N ALA A 181 39.49 -91.43 4.92
CA ALA A 181 40.77 -92.07 4.63
C ALA A 181 41.21 -93.03 5.73
N LEU A 182 41.01 -92.68 7.02
CA LEU A 182 41.32 -93.55 8.15
C LEU A 182 40.45 -94.82 8.17
N VAL A 183 39.15 -94.68 7.90
CA VAL A 183 38.23 -95.83 7.84
C VAL A 183 38.54 -96.72 6.63
N ALA A 184 38.84 -96.13 5.47
CA ALA A 184 39.24 -96.89 4.28
C ALA A 184 40.57 -97.62 4.47
N ALA A 185 41.54 -97.01 5.15
CA ALA A 185 42.82 -97.65 5.47
C ALA A 185 42.65 -98.83 6.44
N LEU A 186 41.77 -98.70 7.44
CA LEU A 186 41.44 -99.79 8.38
C LEU A 186 40.72 -100.96 7.72
N ILE A 187 39.86 -100.70 6.72
CA ILE A 187 39.19 -101.75 5.94
C ILE A 187 40.16 -102.40 4.95
N ALA A 188 41.11 -101.64 4.39
CA ALA A 188 42.10 -102.16 3.45
C ALA A 188 43.27 -102.90 4.12
N SER A 189 43.50 -102.70 5.43
CA SER A 189 44.58 -103.36 6.18
C SER A 189 44.15 -104.64 6.92
N ASN A 190 42.95 -105.16 6.64
CA ASN A 190 42.38 -106.37 7.22
C ASN A 190 41.92 -107.30 6.10
#